data_AF-A0A3D4FD39-F1
#
_entry.id   AF-A0A3D4FD39-F1
#
_cell.length_a   1.000
_cell.length_b   1.000
_cell.length_c   1.000
_cell.angle_alpha   90.00
_cell.angle_beta   90.00
_cell.angle_gamma   90.00
#
_symmetry.space_group_name_H-M   'P 1'
#
loop_
_entity.id
_entity.type
_entity.pdbx_description
1 polymer ?
#
loop_
_entity_poly.entity_id
_entity_poly.type
_entity_poly.pdbx_seq_one_letter_code
_entity_poly.pdbx_strand_id
1 'polypeptide(L)'
;MDKLLFGISGLPLGDENTKFTYKTGIPHLKNLGLDAMELLFVRSVNITDKNKDDVYKAKEENNFYLSAHGSYYINLNSDEIEKQEKSIERIVKGAEGLQKVDGRSLIFHPGFYLKDSPEETFDTIE
;
A
#
# COMPACT_ATOMS: atom_id res chain seq x y z
N MET A 1 -18.21 -0.65 11.19
CA MET A 1 -17.15 -1.67 11.37
C MET A 1 -17.32 -2.18 12.77
N ASP A 2 -17.79 -3.41 12.94
CA ASP A 2 -18.25 -3.93 14.24
C ASP A 2 -17.21 -4.85 14.89
N LYS A 3 -16.02 -4.98 14.26
CA LYS A 3 -14.91 -5.83 14.69
C LYS A 3 -13.57 -5.14 14.42
N LEU A 4 -12.61 -5.29 15.34
CA LEU A 4 -11.21 -4.93 15.13
C LEU A 4 -10.53 -5.94 14.20
N LEU A 5 -9.80 -5.44 13.20
CA LEU A 5 -9.02 -6.25 12.27
C LEU A 5 -7.54 -6.15 12.62
N PHE A 6 -6.87 -7.29 12.70
CA PHE A 6 -5.43 -7.36 12.95
C PHE A 6 -4.73 -7.89 11.71
N GLY A 7 -3.56 -7.33 11.39
CA GLY A 7 -2.83 -7.65 10.18
C GLY A 7 -1.36 -7.28 10.26
N ILE A 8 -0.64 -7.57 9.19
CA ILE A 8 0.78 -7.22 9.04
C ILE A 8 1.00 -6.28 7.86
N SER A 9 2.15 -5.62 7.83
CA SER A 9 2.62 -4.89 6.66
C SER A 9 3.54 -5.77 5.82
N GLY A 10 3.19 -5.95 4.55
CA GLY A 10 3.91 -6.81 3.61
C GLY A 10 3.58 -8.31 3.73
N LEU A 11 4.44 -9.10 3.09
CA LEU A 11 4.31 -10.55 3.04
C LEU A 11 4.86 -11.19 4.32
N PRO A 12 4.27 -12.30 4.79
CA PRO A 12 4.84 -13.05 5.89
C PRO A 12 6.23 -13.58 5.55
N LEU A 13 7.07 -13.75 6.57
CA LEU A 13 8.33 -14.46 6.45
C LEU A 13 8.05 -15.95 6.33
N GLY A 14 8.53 -16.57 5.24
CA GLY A 14 8.56 -18.02 5.11
C GLY A 14 9.86 -18.62 5.62
N ASP A 15 9.92 -19.95 5.65
CA ASP A 15 11.17 -20.68 5.83
C ASP A 15 12.01 -20.67 4.54
N GLU A 16 13.16 -21.35 4.55
CA GLU A 16 14.08 -21.41 3.40
C GLU A 16 13.43 -21.95 2.11
N ASN A 17 12.34 -22.71 2.22
CA ASN A 17 11.66 -23.36 1.09
C ASN A 17 10.37 -22.66 0.69
N THR A 18 9.91 -21.67 1.48
CA THR A 18 8.60 -21.06 1.30
C THR A 18 8.73 -19.59 0.97
N LYS A 19 8.40 -19.23 -0.28
CA LYS A 19 8.28 -17.84 -0.71
C LYS A 19 6.82 -17.46 -0.90
N PHE A 20 6.37 -16.48 -0.13
CA PHE A 20 5.02 -15.96 -0.27
C PHE A 20 4.88 -14.96 -1.43
N THR A 21 3.70 -14.96 -2.02
CA THR A 21 3.16 -13.91 -2.90
C THR A 21 1.89 -13.38 -2.25
N TYR A 22 1.30 -12.30 -2.73
CA TYR A 22 0.02 -11.83 -2.16
C TYR A 22 -1.07 -12.90 -2.25
N LYS A 23 -1.14 -13.64 -3.37
CA LYS A 23 -2.05 -14.76 -3.58
C LYS A 23 -1.92 -15.83 -2.50
N THR A 24 -0.70 -16.22 -2.15
CA THR A 24 -0.44 -17.30 -1.18
C THR A 24 -0.32 -16.82 0.26
N GLY A 25 0.04 -15.56 0.46
CA GLY A 25 0.19 -14.93 1.77
C GLY A 25 -1.16 -14.68 2.45
N ILE A 26 -2.18 -14.23 1.70
CA ILE A 26 -3.53 -13.98 2.25
C ILE A 26 -4.10 -15.22 2.97
N PRO A 27 -4.25 -16.39 2.32
CA PRO A 27 -4.78 -17.57 3.01
C PRO A 27 -3.87 -18.06 4.14
N HIS A 28 -2.55 -17.91 4.01
CA HIS A 28 -1.62 -18.25 5.09
C HIS A 28 -1.84 -17.38 6.34
N LEU A 29 -1.93 -16.05 6.17
CA LEU A 29 -2.21 -15.12 7.27
C LEU A 29 -3.60 -15.36 7.88
N LYS A 30 -4.59 -15.69 7.04
CA LYS A 30 -5.92 -16.05 7.52
C LYS A 30 -5.90 -17.28 8.42
N ASN A 31 -5.14 -18.31 8.04
CA ASN A 31 -4.95 -19.52 8.85
C ASN A 31 -4.24 -19.23 10.20
N LEU A 32 -3.43 -18.16 10.27
CA LEU A 32 -2.84 -17.68 11.52
C LEU A 32 -3.79 -16.82 12.37
N GLY A 33 -5.03 -16.60 11.92
CA GLY A 33 -6.03 -15.80 12.63
C GLY A 33 -5.95 -14.30 12.37
N LEU A 34 -5.18 -13.86 11.37
CA LEU A 34 -5.15 -12.46 10.95
C LEU A 34 -6.29 -12.18 9.95
N ASP A 35 -6.66 -10.91 9.84
CA ASP A 35 -7.78 -10.45 9.02
C ASP A 35 -7.36 -9.43 7.95
N ALA A 36 -6.14 -8.87 8.04
CA ALA A 36 -5.69 -7.80 7.18
C ALA A 36 -4.22 -7.93 6.73
N MET A 37 -3.89 -7.29 5.61
CA MET A 37 -2.51 -7.10 5.15
C MET A 37 -2.39 -5.78 4.40
N GLU A 38 -1.29 -5.06 4.65
CA GLU A 38 -0.92 -3.87 3.90
C GLU A 38 0.05 -4.23 2.77
N LEU A 39 -0.33 -3.92 1.53
CA LEU A 39 0.47 -4.17 0.33
C LEU A 39 1.59 -3.12 0.22
N LEU A 40 2.83 -3.56 0.03
CA LEU A 40 3.98 -2.66 -0.04
C LEU A 40 4.18 -2.11 -1.46
N PHE A 41 3.70 -0.89 -1.72
CA PHE A 41 3.92 -0.14 -2.97
C PHE A 41 5.08 0.86 -2.87
N VAL A 42 5.96 0.64 -1.90
CA VAL A 42 7.10 1.51 -1.53
C VAL A 42 8.00 1.93 -2.72
N ARG A 43 8.38 0.98 -3.58
CA ARG A 43 9.21 1.23 -4.78
C ARG A 43 8.41 1.16 -6.08
N SER A 44 7.44 0.25 -6.13
CA SER A 44 6.59 0.00 -7.28
C SER A 44 5.26 -0.59 -6.84
N VAL A 45 4.22 -0.31 -7.62
CA VAL A 45 2.91 -0.96 -7.46
C VAL A 45 3.02 -2.38 -7.99
N ASN A 46 2.91 -3.35 -7.09
CA ASN A 46 3.16 -4.77 -7.39
C ASN A 46 1.85 -5.56 -7.66
N ILE A 47 0.74 -4.85 -7.83
CA ILE A 47 -0.51 -5.37 -8.40
C ILE A 47 -0.56 -5.00 -9.89
N THR A 48 -0.50 -6.02 -10.73
CA THR A 48 -0.41 -5.92 -12.19
C THR A 48 -1.57 -6.65 -12.82
N ASP A 49 -1.83 -6.43 -14.12
CA ASP A 49 -2.88 -7.17 -14.82
C ASP A 49 -2.61 -8.68 -14.90
N LYS A 50 -1.37 -9.11 -14.67
CA LYS A 50 -1.01 -10.54 -14.62
C LYS A 50 -1.38 -11.23 -13.30
N ASN A 51 -1.49 -10.50 -12.20
CA ASN A 51 -1.70 -11.10 -10.87
C ASN A 51 -2.94 -10.57 -10.11
N LYS A 52 -3.57 -9.49 -10.57
CA LYS A 52 -4.69 -8.85 -9.87
C LYS A 52 -5.85 -9.81 -9.59
N ASP A 53 -6.22 -10.65 -10.56
CA ASP A 53 -7.38 -11.54 -10.44
C ASP A 53 -7.13 -12.63 -9.39
N ASP A 54 -5.90 -13.15 -9.34
CA ASP A 54 -5.46 -14.14 -8.36
C ASP A 54 -5.44 -13.56 -6.93
N VAL A 55 -4.97 -12.33 -6.77
CA VAL A 55 -4.93 -11.64 -5.47
C VAL A 55 -6.35 -11.28 -5.01
N TYR A 56 -7.17 -10.75 -5.92
CA TYR A 56 -8.58 -10.43 -5.65
C TYR A 56 -9.35 -11.68 -5.23
N LYS A 57 -9.20 -12.79 -5.96
CA LYS A 57 -9.83 -14.05 -5.59
C LYS A 57 -9.41 -14.53 -4.19
N ALA A 58 -8.11 -14.48 -3.88
CA ALA A 58 -7.61 -14.85 -2.55
C ALA A 58 -8.19 -13.95 -1.45
N LYS A 59 -8.31 -12.64 -1.69
CA LYS A 59 -8.98 -11.69 -0.78
C LYS A 59 -10.43 -12.08 -0.51
N GLU A 60 -11.22 -12.29 -1.56
CA GLU A 60 -12.64 -12.59 -1.45
C GLU A 60 -12.90 -13.93 -0.75
N GLU A 61 -12.18 -14.99 -1.13
CA GLU A 61 -12.33 -16.33 -0.54
C GLU A 61 -11.98 -16.37 0.95
N ASN A 62 -11.11 -15.47 1.42
CA ASN A 62 -10.66 -15.41 2.81
C ASN A 62 -11.33 -14.27 3.62
N ASN A 63 -12.22 -13.50 3.00
CA ASN A 63 -12.81 -12.28 3.57
C ASN A 63 -11.74 -11.39 4.23
N PHE A 64 -10.74 -11.00 3.44
CA PHE A 64 -9.52 -10.36 3.92
C PHE A 64 -9.49 -8.88 3.61
N TYR A 65 -9.00 -8.05 4.55
CA TYR A 65 -8.87 -6.61 4.35
C TYR A 65 -7.52 -6.27 3.74
N LEU A 66 -7.53 -5.49 2.64
CA LEU A 66 -6.32 -5.01 1.99
C LEU A 66 -6.23 -3.48 2.06
N SER A 67 -5.11 -2.99 2.60
CA SER A 67 -4.62 -1.63 2.41
C SER A 67 -3.34 -1.65 1.59
N ALA A 68 -2.80 -0.48 1.24
CA ALA A 68 -1.47 -0.37 0.66
C ALA A 68 -0.67 0.75 1.30
N HIS A 69 0.63 0.53 1.41
CA HIS A 69 1.61 1.57 1.75
C HIS A 69 2.22 2.12 0.46
N GLY A 70 1.95 3.38 0.17
CA GLY A 70 2.41 4.14 -0.98
C GLY A 70 3.93 4.36 -0.99
N SER A 71 4.39 5.04 -2.04
CA SER A 71 5.82 5.20 -2.26
C SER A 71 6.46 6.16 -1.26
N TYR A 72 7.63 5.79 -0.72
CA TYR A 72 8.44 6.70 0.10
C TYR A 72 9.10 7.83 -0.71
N TYR A 73 8.97 7.82 -2.04
CA TYR A 73 9.44 8.91 -2.91
C TYR A 73 8.46 10.08 -3.01
N ILE A 74 7.30 10.00 -2.35
CA ILE A 74 6.32 11.08 -2.33
C ILE A 74 6.88 12.24 -1.50
N ASN A 75 6.95 13.43 -2.11
CA ASN A 75 7.10 14.69 -1.42
C ASN A 75 6.32 15.78 -2.16
N LEU A 76 5.14 16.11 -1.64
CA LEU A 76 4.31 17.20 -2.14
C LEU A 76 4.91 18.57 -1.77
N ASN A 77 5.76 18.64 -0.75
CA ASN A 77 6.53 19.84 -0.37
C ASN A 77 7.91 19.90 -1.07
N SER A 78 7.97 19.63 -2.36
CA SER A 78 9.25 19.67 -3.10
C SER A 78 9.44 21.01 -3.79
N ASP A 79 10.64 21.61 -3.70
CA ASP A 79 10.99 22.85 -4.44
C ASP A 79 10.77 22.73 -5.96
N GLU A 80 11.02 21.54 -6.50
CA GLU A 80 10.85 21.24 -7.92
C GLU A 80 9.41 20.77 -8.20
N ILE A 81 8.67 21.53 -9.02
CA ILE A 81 7.30 21.20 -9.47
C ILE A 81 7.23 19.78 -10.07
N GLU A 82 8.22 19.38 -10.88
CA GLU A 82 8.27 18.04 -11.48
C GLU A 82 8.25 16.91 -10.43
N LYS A 83 8.87 17.13 -9.26
CA LYS A 83 8.86 16.15 -8.17
C LYS A 83 7.51 16.12 -7.44
N GLN A 84 6.80 17.25 -7.34
CA GLN A 84 5.43 17.29 -6.82
C GLN A 84 4.48 16.53 -7.75
N GLU A 85 4.55 16.79 -9.06
CA GLU A 85 3.75 16.09 -10.07
C GLU A 85 4.01 14.58 -10.04
N LYS A 86 5.28 14.16 -10.00
CA LYS A 86 5.65 12.75 -9.82
C LYS A 86 5.15 12.15 -8.51
N SER A 87 4.98 12.95 -7.46
CA SER A 87 4.42 12.50 -6.18
C SER A 87 2.92 12.23 -6.31
N ILE A 88 2.18 13.14 -6.94
CA ILE A 88 0.76 12.95 -7.28
C ILE A 88 0.58 11.71 -8.15
N GLU A 89 1.39 11.54 -9.20
CA GLU A 89 1.34 10.34 -10.04
C GLU A 89 1.53 9.04 -9.26
N ARG A 90 2.44 9.03 -8.27
CA ARG A 90 2.68 7.85 -7.43
C ARG A 90 1.48 7.54 -6.53
N ILE A 91 0.84 8.57 -5.98
CA ILE A 91 -0.40 8.43 -5.19
C ILE A 91 -1.49 7.82 -6.08
N VAL A 92 -1.73 8.39 -7.26
CA VAL A 92 -2.74 7.92 -8.22
C VAL A 92 -2.46 6.48 -8.64
N LYS A 93 -1.23 6.16 -9.07
CA LYS A 93 -0.83 4.79 -9.45
C LYS A 93 -1.02 3.80 -8.29
N GLY A 94 -0.71 4.22 -7.05
CA GLY A 94 -0.94 3.41 -5.85
C GLY A 94 -2.42 3.14 -5.61
N ALA A 95 -3.28 4.15 -5.76
CA ALA A 95 -4.72 4.02 -5.61
C ALA A 95 -5.34 3.12 -6.69
N GLU A 96 -4.96 3.31 -7.96
CA GLU A 96 -5.37 2.45 -9.07
C GLU A 96 -4.95 0.99 -8.85
N GLY A 97 -3.69 0.77 -8.41
CA GLY A 97 -3.18 -0.55 -8.07
C GLY A 97 -3.97 -1.23 -6.96
N LEU A 98 -4.35 -0.48 -5.92
CA LEU A 98 -5.15 -0.98 -4.81
C LEU A 98 -6.59 -1.29 -5.23
N GLN A 99 -7.18 -0.43 -6.07
CA GLN A 99 -8.54 -0.61 -6.60
C GLN A 99 -8.68 -1.90 -7.41
N LYS A 100 -7.64 -2.31 -8.15
CA LYS A 100 -7.63 -3.56 -8.93
C LYS A 100 -7.90 -4.83 -8.09
N VAL A 101 -7.71 -4.76 -6.77
CA VAL A 101 -7.96 -5.86 -5.84
C VAL A 101 -9.02 -5.51 -4.79
N ASP A 102 -9.82 -4.47 -5.04
CA ASP A 102 -10.82 -3.93 -4.10
C ASP A 102 -10.25 -3.68 -2.69
N GLY A 103 -9.03 -3.15 -2.65
CA GLY A 103 -8.45 -2.65 -1.41
C GLY A 103 -9.06 -1.29 -1.01
N ARG A 104 -8.95 -0.94 0.27
CA ARG A 104 -9.74 0.15 0.87
C ARG A 104 -8.96 1.43 1.16
N SER A 105 -7.73 1.31 1.66
CA SER A 105 -6.95 2.45 2.16
C SER A 105 -5.55 2.48 1.55
N LEU A 106 -5.19 3.61 0.94
CA LEU A 106 -3.80 3.90 0.57
C LEU A 106 -3.20 4.82 1.63
N ILE A 107 -2.17 4.33 2.31
CA ILE A 107 -1.39 5.06 3.30
C ILE A 107 -0.17 5.63 2.59
N PHE A 108 0.16 6.90 2.79
CA PHE A 108 1.40 7.47 2.28
C PHE A 108 1.89 8.60 3.18
N HIS A 109 3.18 8.92 3.08
CA HIS A 109 3.75 10.11 3.69
C HIS A 109 3.59 11.28 2.71
N PRO A 110 2.83 12.35 3.03
CA PRO A 110 2.55 13.43 2.09
C PRO A 110 3.80 14.22 1.68
N GLY A 111 4.76 14.38 2.58
CA GLY A 111 6.03 15.06 2.30
C GLY A 111 6.89 15.23 3.53
N PHE A 112 7.99 15.98 3.37
CA PHE A 112 8.94 16.33 4.41
C PHE A 112 9.47 17.75 4.20
N TYR A 113 10.00 18.36 5.26
CA TYR A 113 10.17 19.81 5.36
C TYR A 113 11.21 20.44 4.43
N LEU A 114 12.21 19.70 3.97
CA LEU A 114 13.39 20.27 3.30
C LEU A 114 14.02 21.41 4.14
N LYS A 115 13.85 22.67 3.71
CA LYS A 115 14.32 23.88 4.42
C LYS A 115 13.17 24.68 5.04
N ASP A 116 11.94 24.28 4.79
CA ASP A 116 10.75 25.00 5.22
C ASP A 116 10.46 24.73 6.69
N SER A 117 9.72 25.64 7.30
CA SER A 117 9.10 25.43 8.61
C SER A 117 7.97 24.38 8.54
N PRO A 118 7.57 23.80 9.68
CA PRO A 118 6.39 22.94 9.74
C PRO A 118 5.13 23.61 9.19
N GLU A 119 4.94 24.90 9.45
CA GLU A 119 3.81 25.69 8.96
C GLU A 119 3.84 25.86 7.44
N GLU A 120 4.97 26.29 6.87
CA GLU A 120 5.13 26.44 5.40
C GLU A 120 4.95 25.11 4.67
N THR A 121 5.43 24.01 5.25
CA THR A 121 5.24 22.67 4.69
C THR A 121 3.77 22.27 4.71
N PHE A 122 3.07 22.54 5.81
CA PHE A 122 1.65 22.21 5.94
C PHE A 122 0.83 22.96 4.89
N ASP A 123 1.03 24.27 4.77
CA ASP A 123 0.34 25.15 3.81
C ASP A 123 0.58 24.73 2.35
N THR A 124 1.75 24.15 2.05
CA THR A 124 2.09 23.65 0.70
C THR A 124 1.43 22.31 0.38
N ILE A 125 1.17 21.47 1.40
CA ILE A 125 0.64 20.11 1.22
C ILE A 125 -0.89 20.06 1.27
N GLU A 126 -1.55 20.91 2.07
CA GLU A 126 -2.99 20.81 2.39
C GLU A 126 -3.97 21.15 1.25
#